data_AF-A0A7S0STL6-F1
#
_entry.id   AF-A0A7S0STL6-F1
#
_cell.length_a   1.000
_cell.length_b   1.000
_cell.length_c   1.000
_cell.angle_alpha   90.00
_cell.angle_beta   90.00
_cell.angle_gamma   90.00
#
_symmetry.space_group_name_H-M   'P 1'
#
loop_
_entity.id
_entity.type
_entity.pdbx_description
1 polymer ?
#
loop_
_entity_poly.entity_id
_entity_poly.type
_entity_poly.pdbx_seq_one_letter_code
_entity_poly.pdbx_strand_id
1 'polypeptide(L)'
;MQSFLNLLIVITVIKLIHASTLIELQSYNISDVSVSGLSSGAYMAVQMHVAHSSVINGAAIFAGGPYYCAESNLLYAEEKCMDVTLGGPEVSKLATITWEYSAFNYIDSPINLSDDNIYLFSGADDSVVDPTVVQALQSYYSVFTDVDNIVADYNVESEHCIPTVSFGEVCNRLSSPYIGNCQFDGAGAGLQTIYNNKLTAPVSTSDYNTSNLFSFDQTPYITSKQSSIGDQGYIYIPTACQSGNIACSLHVSFHGCKQNIETIGNLYASST
;
A
#
# COMPACT_ATOMS: atom_id res chain seq x y z
N MET A 1 5.69 -32.38 -65.50
CA MET A 1 5.75 -30.96 -65.09
C MET A 1 4.83 -30.82 -63.89
N GLN A 2 5.44 -30.76 -62.71
CA GLN A 2 4.79 -30.82 -61.39
C GLN A 2 3.92 -29.57 -61.15
N SER A 3 2.76 -29.75 -60.53
CA SER A 3 2.10 -28.66 -59.80
C SER A 3 1.69 -29.22 -58.43
N PHE A 4 2.48 -28.87 -57.42
CA PHE A 4 2.20 -29.15 -56.01
C PHE A 4 1.28 -28.05 -55.48
N LEU A 5 0.10 -28.45 -55.02
CA LEU A 5 -0.85 -27.59 -54.32
C LEU A 5 -0.42 -27.50 -52.85
N ASN A 6 0.18 -26.38 -52.44
CA ASN A 6 0.52 -26.13 -51.03
C ASN A 6 -0.73 -25.68 -50.27
N LEU A 7 -1.20 -26.54 -49.35
CA LEU A 7 -2.23 -26.20 -48.38
C LEU A 7 -1.55 -25.55 -47.16
N LEU A 8 -1.66 -24.22 -47.02
CA LEU A 8 -1.26 -23.54 -45.78
C LEU A 8 -2.33 -23.76 -44.70
N ILE A 9 -1.98 -24.51 -43.66
CA ILE A 9 -2.76 -24.58 -42.42
C ILE A 9 -2.34 -23.39 -41.56
N VAL A 10 -3.22 -22.40 -41.43
CA VAL A 10 -3.06 -21.31 -40.45
C VAL A 10 -3.54 -21.83 -39.10
N ILE A 11 -2.61 -22.16 -38.21
CA ILE A 11 -2.93 -22.48 -36.82
C ILE A 11 -3.10 -21.16 -36.08
N THR A 12 -4.34 -20.71 -35.91
CA THR A 12 -4.68 -19.60 -35.02
C THR A 12 -4.54 -20.09 -33.58
N VAL A 13 -3.45 -19.69 -32.90
CA VAL A 13 -3.33 -19.88 -31.46
C VAL A 13 -4.28 -18.91 -30.77
N ILE A 14 -5.48 -19.38 -30.44
CA ILE A 14 -6.40 -18.64 -29.58
C ILE A 14 -5.78 -18.64 -28.18
N LYS A 15 -5.18 -17.52 -27.77
CA LYS A 15 -4.92 -17.28 -26.34
C LYS A 15 -6.29 -17.22 -25.66
N LEU A 16 -6.64 -18.28 -24.93
CA LEU A 16 -7.75 -18.26 -23.97
C LEU A 16 -7.38 -17.26 -22.88
N ILE A 17 -7.85 -16.03 -23.03
CA ILE A 17 -7.91 -15.06 -21.95
C ILE A 17 -8.92 -15.65 -20.96
N HIS A 18 -8.43 -16.29 -19.90
CA HIS A 18 -9.27 -16.62 -18.76
C HIS A 18 -9.60 -15.29 -18.11
N ALA A 19 -10.77 -14.73 -18.42
CA ALA A 19 -11.32 -13.66 -17.61
C ALA A 19 -11.45 -14.22 -16.19
N SER A 20 -10.66 -13.71 -15.23
CA SER A 20 -10.85 -14.12 -13.85
C SER A 20 -12.25 -13.68 -13.45
N THR A 21 -13.04 -14.62 -12.97
CA THR A 21 -14.37 -14.31 -12.45
C THR A 21 -14.19 -13.43 -11.23
N LEU A 22 -14.75 -12.21 -11.26
CA LEU A 22 -14.82 -11.37 -10.08
C LEU A 22 -15.64 -12.09 -9.02
N ILE A 23 -15.09 -12.23 -7.82
CA ILE A 23 -15.83 -12.73 -6.67
C ILE A 23 -16.56 -11.57 -5.99
N GLU A 24 -17.69 -11.87 -5.34
CA GLU A 24 -18.23 -11.00 -4.30
C GLU A 24 -17.49 -11.30 -3.00
N LEU A 25 -17.13 -10.26 -2.24
CA LEU A 25 -16.50 -10.47 -0.94
C LEU A 25 -17.54 -11.04 0.04
N GLN A 26 -17.15 -12.12 0.71
CA GLN A 26 -17.93 -12.73 1.77
C GLN A 26 -17.58 -12.08 3.12
N SER A 27 -18.40 -12.32 4.14
CA SER A 27 -18.04 -11.97 5.51
C SER A 27 -16.95 -12.91 6.01
N TYR A 28 -15.87 -12.34 6.54
CA TYR A 28 -14.78 -13.06 7.20
C TYR A 28 -14.76 -12.75 8.70
N ASN A 29 -14.27 -13.69 9.51
CA ASN A 29 -13.98 -13.45 10.91
C ASN A 29 -12.63 -12.71 11.03
N ILE A 30 -12.68 -11.38 11.13
CA ILE A 30 -11.50 -10.52 11.18
C ILE A 30 -11.22 -10.07 12.62
N SER A 31 -10.02 -10.36 13.13
CA SER A 31 -9.60 -9.96 14.49
C SER A 31 -8.92 -8.61 14.54
N ASP A 32 -8.13 -8.28 13.52
CA ASP A 32 -7.28 -7.09 13.48
C ASP A 32 -7.26 -6.52 12.06
N VAL A 33 -7.08 -5.20 11.94
CA VAL A 33 -7.02 -4.52 10.64
C VAL A 33 -5.82 -3.58 10.63
N SER A 34 -4.93 -3.74 9.66
CA SER A 34 -3.80 -2.83 9.45
C SER A 34 -3.75 -2.35 8.02
N VAL A 35 -2.98 -1.27 7.78
CA VAL A 35 -2.88 -0.65 6.46
C VAL A 35 -1.44 -0.44 6.02
N SER A 36 -1.22 -0.39 4.72
CA SER A 36 0.04 0.07 4.15
C SER A 36 -0.16 0.73 2.80
N GLY A 37 0.86 1.37 2.28
CA GLY A 37 0.85 1.80 0.88
C GLY A 37 2.12 2.51 0.47
N LEU A 38 2.24 2.72 -0.84
CA LEU A 38 3.31 3.50 -1.47
C LEU A 38 2.79 4.85 -1.96
N SER A 39 3.56 5.94 -1.80
CA SER A 39 3.27 7.24 -2.46
C SER A 39 1.87 7.78 -2.09
N SER A 40 1.02 8.09 -3.06
CA SER A 40 -0.38 8.45 -2.80
C SER A 40 -1.17 7.38 -2.03
N GLY A 41 -0.85 6.11 -2.21
CA GLY A 41 -1.37 5.00 -1.39
C GLY A 41 -0.86 5.04 0.04
N ALA A 42 0.39 5.47 0.26
CA ALA A 42 0.95 5.71 1.59
C ALA A 42 0.23 6.86 2.32
N TYR A 43 -0.06 7.96 1.60
CA TYR A 43 -0.92 9.04 2.11
C TYR A 43 -2.33 8.55 2.43
N MET A 44 -2.91 7.68 1.61
CA MET A 44 -4.21 7.06 1.91
C MET A 44 -4.14 6.15 3.14
N ALA A 45 -3.07 5.37 3.30
CA ALA A 45 -2.86 4.53 4.47
C ALA A 45 -2.80 5.37 5.75
N VAL A 46 -2.06 6.47 5.76
CA VAL A 46 -2.03 7.42 6.90
C VAL A 46 -3.43 8.01 7.16
N GLN A 47 -4.15 8.42 6.11
CA GLN A 47 -5.51 8.95 6.24
C GLN A 47 -6.47 7.93 6.85
N MET A 48 -6.48 6.69 6.34
CA MET A 48 -7.31 5.61 6.87
C MET A 48 -6.94 5.30 8.32
N HIS A 49 -5.66 5.16 8.60
CA HIS A 49 -5.16 4.83 9.93
C HIS A 49 -5.60 5.87 10.98
N VAL A 50 -5.39 7.16 10.70
CA VAL A 50 -5.78 8.23 11.63
C VAL A 50 -7.30 8.39 11.71
N ALA A 51 -7.99 8.34 10.57
CA ALA A 51 -9.43 8.57 10.51
C ALA A 51 -10.26 7.48 11.18
N HIS A 52 -9.79 6.23 11.10
CA HIS A 52 -10.47 5.02 11.55
C HIS A 52 -9.65 4.23 12.58
N SER A 53 -8.90 4.95 13.43
CA SER A 53 -8.00 4.37 14.45
C SER A 53 -8.70 3.52 15.50
N SER A 54 -10.02 3.58 15.64
CA SER A 54 -10.77 2.65 16.50
C SER A 54 -10.84 1.22 15.93
N VAL A 55 -10.55 1.04 14.64
CA VAL A 55 -10.61 -0.23 13.92
C VAL A 55 -9.24 -0.63 13.34
N ILE A 56 -8.48 0.35 12.85
CA ILE A 56 -7.16 0.12 12.24
C ILE A 56 -6.09 0.28 13.31
N ASN A 57 -5.30 -0.75 13.54
CA ASN A 57 -4.39 -0.88 14.69
C ASN A 57 -2.92 -1.06 14.29
N GLY A 58 -2.48 -0.30 13.30
CA GLY A 58 -1.10 -0.32 12.81
C GLY A 58 -0.97 0.01 11.33
N ALA A 59 0.18 0.57 10.97
CA ALA A 59 0.44 1.01 9.60
C ALA A 59 1.89 0.85 9.15
N ALA A 60 2.08 0.55 7.86
CA ALA A 60 3.37 0.54 7.19
C ALA A 60 3.37 1.52 6.00
N ILE A 61 4.15 2.58 6.08
CA ILE A 61 4.08 3.72 5.17
C ILE A 61 5.36 3.82 4.34
N PHE A 62 5.25 3.65 3.02
CA PHE A 62 6.37 3.69 2.09
C PHE A 62 6.31 4.98 1.28
N ALA A 63 7.27 5.89 1.49
CA ALA A 63 7.35 7.18 0.79
C ALA A 63 6.02 7.98 0.83
N GLY A 64 5.46 8.15 2.03
CA GLY A 64 4.26 8.95 2.29
C GLY A 64 4.54 10.17 3.16
N GLY A 65 3.50 10.77 3.74
CA GLY A 65 3.65 11.94 4.61
C GLY A 65 2.51 12.09 5.62
N PRO A 66 2.58 13.14 6.48
CA PRO A 66 1.63 13.35 7.57
C PRO A 66 0.16 13.41 7.15
N TYR A 67 -0.73 13.08 8.10
CA TYR A 67 -2.17 13.27 7.91
C TYR A 67 -2.49 14.73 7.55
N TYR A 68 -3.35 14.91 6.56
CA TYR A 68 -3.77 16.23 6.07
C TYR A 68 -2.62 17.13 5.58
N CYS A 69 -1.45 16.56 5.22
CA CYS A 69 -0.26 17.30 4.80
C CYS A 69 -0.55 18.36 3.71
N ALA A 70 -1.35 18.01 2.71
CA ALA A 70 -1.67 18.90 1.60
C ALA A 70 -2.64 20.04 1.98
N GLU A 71 -3.28 20.00 3.15
CA GLU A 71 -4.26 20.99 3.60
C GLU A 71 -5.33 21.34 2.55
N SER A 72 -5.81 20.31 1.83
CA SER A 72 -6.73 20.45 0.71
C SER A 72 -6.24 21.36 -0.44
N ASN A 73 -4.93 21.50 -0.61
CA ASN A 73 -4.29 22.36 -1.60
C ASN A 73 -3.30 21.56 -2.47
N LEU A 74 -3.52 21.57 -3.79
CA LEU A 74 -2.67 20.84 -4.75
C LEU A 74 -1.22 21.34 -4.75
N LEU A 75 -1.01 22.66 -4.64
CA LEU A 75 0.34 23.22 -4.57
C LEU A 75 1.07 22.73 -3.32
N TYR A 76 0.38 22.57 -2.19
CA TYR A 76 1.02 22.03 -0.98
C TYR A 76 1.27 20.53 -1.10
N ALA A 77 0.38 19.79 -1.78
CA ALA A 77 0.63 18.37 -2.08
C ALA A 77 1.96 18.18 -2.84
N GLU A 78 2.23 19.01 -3.85
CA GLU A 78 3.45 18.94 -4.65
C GLU A 78 4.65 19.58 -3.93
N GLU A 79 4.50 20.79 -3.40
CA GLU A 79 5.65 21.60 -2.98
C GLU A 79 5.96 21.56 -1.47
N LYS A 80 5.07 20.98 -0.65
CA LYS A 80 5.32 20.73 0.78
C LYS A 80 5.37 19.25 1.15
N CYS A 81 4.57 18.44 0.46
CA CYS A 81 4.39 17.02 0.76
C CYS A 81 5.12 16.09 -0.23
N MET A 82 5.80 16.65 -1.23
CA MET A 82 6.61 15.86 -2.16
C MET A 82 8.02 16.44 -2.28
N ASP A 83 8.21 17.61 -2.92
CA ASP A 83 9.55 18.13 -3.24
C ASP A 83 10.12 19.14 -2.22
N VAL A 84 9.31 19.53 -1.22
CA VAL A 84 9.63 20.45 -0.12
C VAL A 84 10.15 21.85 -0.53
N THR A 85 9.91 22.30 -1.77
CA THR A 85 10.33 23.61 -2.27
C THR A 85 9.65 24.80 -1.57
N LEU A 86 8.46 24.62 -1.00
CA LEU A 86 7.77 25.60 -0.13
C LEU A 86 8.06 25.38 1.37
N GLY A 87 9.00 24.50 1.70
CA GLY A 87 9.25 24.00 3.05
C GLY A 87 8.44 22.74 3.33
N GLY A 88 9.02 21.85 4.15
CA GLY A 88 8.40 20.57 4.48
C GLY A 88 7.13 20.68 5.35
N PRO A 89 6.48 19.54 5.66
CA PRO A 89 5.22 19.51 6.41
C PRO A 89 5.34 20.14 7.81
N GLU A 90 4.38 20.99 8.16
CA GLU A 90 4.33 21.68 9.46
C GLU A 90 3.74 20.77 10.56
N VAL A 91 4.55 19.85 11.09
CA VAL A 91 4.11 18.76 11.99
C VAL A 91 3.21 19.24 13.14
N SER A 92 3.62 20.26 13.91
CA SER A 92 2.82 20.76 15.04
C SER A 92 1.44 21.25 14.62
N LYS A 93 1.35 21.93 13.47
CA LYS A 93 0.08 22.42 12.91
C LYS A 93 -0.81 21.25 12.49
N LEU A 94 -0.25 20.26 11.78
CA LEU A 94 -0.98 19.08 11.34
C LEU A 94 -1.47 18.22 12.52
N ALA A 95 -0.68 18.10 13.58
CA ALA A 95 -1.09 17.44 14.80
C ALA A 95 -2.23 18.20 15.52
N THR A 96 -2.18 19.53 15.58
CA THR A 96 -3.30 20.35 16.09
C THR A 96 -4.58 20.12 15.28
N ILE A 97 -4.50 20.15 13.95
CA ILE A 97 -5.65 19.90 13.07
C ILE A 97 -6.23 18.50 13.31
N THR A 98 -5.38 17.50 13.53
CA THR A 98 -5.82 16.13 13.84
C THR A 98 -6.68 16.10 15.11
N TRP A 99 -6.21 16.72 16.20
CA TRP A 99 -7.00 16.83 17.44
C TRP A 99 -8.30 17.63 17.24
N GLU A 100 -8.29 18.70 16.45
CA GLU A 100 -9.48 19.47 16.11
C GLU A 100 -10.50 18.63 15.34
N TYR A 101 -10.08 17.88 14.32
CA TYR A 101 -10.96 17.01 13.53
C TYR A 101 -11.57 15.91 14.39
N SER A 102 -10.82 15.37 15.34
CA SER A 102 -11.34 14.44 16.34
C SER A 102 -12.39 15.10 17.24
N ALA A 103 -12.14 16.31 17.73
CA ALA A 103 -13.10 17.05 18.56
C ALA A 103 -14.42 17.37 17.80
N PHE A 104 -14.35 17.51 16.48
CA PHE A 104 -15.53 17.66 15.61
C PHE A 104 -16.17 16.33 15.17
N ASN A 105 -15.63 15.18 15.60
CA ASN A 105 -16.05 13.83 15.20
C ASN A 105 -15.96 13.58 13.68
N TYR A 106 -14.98 14.20 13.01
CA TYR A 106 -14.67 13.89 11.60
C TYR A 106 -13.75 12.67 11.47
N ILE A 107 -12.98 12.39 12.52
CA ILE A 107 -12.11 11.23 12.65
C ILE A 107 -12.27 10.63 14.05
N ASP A 108 -11.82 9.39 14.21
CA ASP A 108 -11.67 8.76 15.51
C ASP A 108 -10.72 9.52 16.46
N SER A 109 -10.73 9.17 17.74
CA SER A 109 -9.82 9.78 18.71
C SER A 109 -8.38 9.36 18.45
N PRO A 110 -7.42 10.31 18.30
CA PRO A 110 -6.01 9.96 18.15
C PRO A 110 -5.43 9.23 19.36
N ILE A 111 -6.16 9.16 20.49
CA ILE A 111 -5.79 8.33 21.63
C ILE A 111 -5.76 6.83 21.28
N ASN A 112 -6.54 6.42 20.27
CA ASN A 112 -6.54 5.04 19.79
C ASN A 112 -5.22 4.67 19.10
N LEU A 113 -4.39 5.65 18.71
CA LEU A 113 -3.09 5.41 18.09
C LEU A 113 -1.99 5.07 19.12
N SER A 114 -2.28 5.18 20.42
CA SER A 114 -1.25 5.22 21.48
C SER A 114 -0.40 3.94 21.60
N ASP A 115 -0.93 2.80 21.19
CA ASP A 115 -0.30 1.49 21.22
C ASP A 115 -0.07 0.91 19.81
N ASP A 116 -0.32 1.69 18.76
CA ASP A 116 -0.12 1.25 17.39
C ASP A 116 1.36 1.20 17.01
N ASN A 117 1.73 0.12 16.33
CA ASN A 117 3.07 -0.07 15.76
C ASN A 117 3.11 0.48 14.33
N ILE A 118 4.11 1.32 14.07
CA ILE A 118 4.24 2.07 12.82
C ILE A 118 5.57 1.72 12.16
N TYR A 119 5.50 1.29 10.91
CA TYR A 119 6.67 1.15 10.06
C TYR A 119 6.73 2.28 9.05
N LEU A 120 7.92 2.88 8.88
CA LEU A 120 8.16 3.96 7.95
C LEU A 120 9.33 3.59 7.03
N PHE A 121 9.17 3.83 5.74
CA PHE A 121 10.22 3.63 4.76
C PHE A 121 10.34 4.85 3.85
N SER A 122 11.57 5.26 3.58
CA SER A 122 11.89 6.16 2.48
C SER A 122 13.18 5.70 1.83
N GLY A 123 13.20 5.67 0.50
CA GLY A 123 14.43 5.43 -0.24
C GLY A 123 15.43 6.56 0.02
N ALA A 124 16.69 6.21 0.24
CA ALA A 124 17.74 7.20 0.48
C ALA A 124 17.90 8.20 -0.68
N ASP A 125 17.53 7.76 -1.89
CA ASP A 125 17.64 8.53 -3.13
C ASP A 125 16.26 8.98 -3.67
N ASP A 126 15.16 8.84 -2.91
CA ASP A 126 13.79 9.14 -3.39
C ASP A 126 13.65 10.60 -3.83
N SER A 127 13.54 10.79 -5.15
CA SER A 127 13.43 12.12 -5.76
C SER A 127 11.99 12.60 -5.95
N VAL A 128 10.98 11.83 -5.53
CA VAL A 128 9.56 12.11 -5.77
C VAL A 128 8.85 12.51 -4.48
N VAL A 129 9.08 11.77 -3.40
CA VAL A 129 8.68 12.18 -2.05
C VAL A 129 9.96 12.28 -1.24
N ASP A 130 10.44 13.51 -1.08
CA ASP A 130 11.70 13.81 -0.42
C ASP A 130 11.73 13.11 0.97
N PRO A 131 12.84 12.43 1.33
CA PRO A 131 12.92 11.69 2.59
C PRO A 131 12.61 12.51 3.84
N THR A 132 12.81 13.83 3.80
CA THR A 132 12.43 14.72 4.91
C THR A 132 10.92 14.76 5.17
N VAL A 133 10.08 14.45 4.18
CA VAL A 133 8.62 14.31 4.33
C VAL A 133 8.29 13.09 5.19
N VAL A 134 8.96 11.95 4.97
CA VAL A 134 8.75 10.74 5.77
C VAL A 134 9.31 10.93 7.19
N GLN A 135 10.40 11.69 7.36
CA GLN A 135 10.90 12.08 8.68
C GLN A 135 9.93 13.02 9.42
N ALA A 136 9.25 13.92 8.70
CA ALA A 136 8.16 14.73 9.24
C ALA A 136 6.97 13.84 9.66
N LEU A 137 6.67 12.78 8.89
CA LEU A 137 5.67 11.77 9.27
C LEU A 137 6.06 11.01 10.54
N GLN A 138 7.33 10.62 10.70
CA GLN A 138 7.83 10.02 11.94
C GLN A 138 7.58 10.95 13.14
N SER A 139 7.93 12.22 12.98
CA SER A 139 7.71 13.25 14.00
C SER A 139 6.22 13.44 14.30
N TYR A 140 5.36 13.37 13.27
CA TYR A 140 3.91 13.42 13.42
C TYR A 140 3.36 12.24 14.22
N TYR A 141 3.74 11.00 13.89
CA TYR A 141 3.30 9.82 14.65
C TYR A 141 3.80 9.83 16.09
N SER A 142 5.01 10.34 16.33
CA SER A 142 5.58 10.47 17.69
C SER A 142 4.79 11.40 18.61
N VAL A 143 3.82 12.16 18.10
CA VAL A 143 2.86 12.94 18.91
C VAL A 143 1.77 12.05 19.50
N PHE A 144 1.46 10.92 18.86
CA PHE A 144 0.29 10.09 19.17
C PHE A 144 0.61 8.69 19.67
N THR A 145 1.74 8.10 19.26
CA THR A 145 2.22 6.78 19.72
C THR A 145 3.58 6.89 20.39
N ASP A 146 3.96 5.88 21.17
CA ASP A 146 5.31 5.76 21.73
C ASP A 146 6.35 5.67 20.61
N VAL A 147 7.46 6.37 20.77
CA VAL A 147 8.56 6.34 19.80
C VAL A 147 9.17 4.95 19.66
N ASP A 148 9.08 4.12 20.70
CA ASP A 148 9.54 2.73 20.67
C ASP A 148 8.64 1.83 19.79
N ASN A 149 7.43 2.27 19.46
CA ASN A 149 6.53 1.58 18.53
C ASN A 149 6.77 1.99 17.05
N ILE A 150 7.69 2.92 16.80
CA ILE A 150 7.99 3.42 15.45
C ILE A 150 9.32 2.85 14.97
N VAL A 151 9.28 2.07 13.89
CA VAL A 151 10.46 1.58 13.18
C VAL A 151 10.57 2.32 11.85
N ALA A 152 11.77 2.79 11.52
CA ALA A 152 12.01 3.53 10.29
C ALA A 152 13.28 3.08 9.56
N ASP A 153 13.17 2.85 8.25
CA ASP A 153 14.26 2.50 7.36
C ASP A 153 14.47 3.60 6.31
N TYR A 154 15.62 4.28 6.39
CA TYR A 154 15.99 5.41 5.53
C TYR A 154 17.26 5.18 4.71
N ASN A 155 17.94 4.05 4.92
CA ASN A 155 19.29 3.81 4.40
C ASN A 155 19.32 2.85 3.20
N VAL A 156 18.16 2.38 2.73
CA VAL A 156 18.10 1.56 1.52
C VAL A 156 18.31 2.48 0.32
N GLU A 157 19.34 2.21 -0.50
CA GLU A 157 19.65 2.91 -1.75
C GLU A 157 18.58 2.64 -2.81
N SER A 158 17.38 3.18 -2.57
CA SER A 158 16.24 3.12 -3.47
C SER A 158 15.81 4.50 -3.90
N GLU A 159 15.34 4.57 -5.13
CA GLU A 159 14.49 5.65 -5.61
C GLU A 159 13.05 5.45 -5.14
N HIS A 160 12.12 6.26 -5.68
CA HIS A 160 10.68 6.16 -5.36
C HIS A 160 10.05 4.83 -5.81
N CYS A 161 10.02 3.84 -4.93
CA CYS A 161 9.43 2.53 -5.17
C CYS A 161 9.05 1.81 -3.86
N ILE A 162 8.22 0.77 -3.97
CA ILE A 162 8.09 -0.22 -2.89
C ILE A 162 9.25 -1.23 -3.00
N PRO A 163 10.08 -1.39 -1.94
CA PRO A 163 11.27 -2.22 -2.02
C PRO A 163 10.92 -3.70 -1.83
N THR A 164 11.44 -4.55 -2.72
CA THR A 164 11.31 -6.01 -2.64
C THR A 164 12.67 -6.69 -2.66
N VAL A 165 12.69 -7.98 -2.31
CA VAL A 165 13.92 -8.77 -2.24
C VAL A 165 14.50 -9.06 -3.62
N SER A 166 13.67 -9.40 -4.60
CA SER A 166 14.16 -9.93 -5.89
C SER A 166 13.27 -9.63 -7.09
N PHE A 167 12.28 -8.75 -6.95
CA PHE A 167 11.31 -8.44 -8.01
C PHE A 167 11.30 -6.95 -8.34
N GLY A 168 10.94 -6.60 -9.57
CA GLY A 168 10.82 -5.22 -10.02
C GLY A 168 12.07 -4.66 -10.68
N GLU A 169 12.06 -3.34 -10.88
CA GLU A 169 13.12 -2.62 -11.59
C GLU A 169 14.36 -2.42 -10.71
N VAL A 170 15.43 -1.90 -11.30
CA VAL A 170 16.64 -1.54 -10.54
C VAL A 170 16.28 -0.52 -9.47
N CYS A 171 16.61 -0.84 -8.21
CA CYS A 171 16.12 -0.14 -7.02
C CYS A 171 16.40 1.38 -7.01
N ASN A 172 17.58 1.80 -7.45
CA ASN A 172 18.01 3.20 -7.48
C ASN A 172 17.58 3.93 -8.78
N ARG A 173 16.50 3.48 -9.43
CA ARG A 173 15.99 4.09 -10.65
C ARG A 173 14.50 4.35 -10.55
N LEU A 174 14.12 5.62 -10.67
CA LEU A 174 12.73 6.02 -10.84
C LEU A 174 12.14 5.44 -12.13
N SER A 175 11.34 4.38 -12.01
CA SER A 175 10.77 3.67 -13.16
C SER A 175 9.50 2.91 -12.81
N SER A 176 8.56 2.86 -13.77
CA SER A 176 7.40 1.97 -13.71
C SER A 176 7.88 0.52 -13.68
N PRO A 177 7.31 -0.37 -12.83
CA PRO A 177 6.04 -0.22 -12.12
C PRO A 177 6.14 0.40 -10.72
N TYR A 178 7.26 1.07 -10.38
CA TYR A 178 7.54 1.61 -9.04
C TYR A 178 7.59 0.53 -7.96
N ILE A 179 8.04 -0.66 -8.36
CA ILE A 179 8.38 -1.80 -7.51
C ILE A 179 9.86 -2.07 -7.77
N GLY A 180 10.68 -2.04 -6.72
CA GLY A 180 12.13 -2.09 -6.84
C GLY A 180 12.73 -3.40 -6.34
N ASN A 181 13.67 -3.95 -7.10
CA ASN A 181 14.52 -5.05 -6.65
C ASN A 181 15.65 -4.49 -5.79
N CYS A 182 15.35 -4.28 -4.51
CA CYS A 182 16.17 -3.56 -3.54
C CYS A 182 16.97 -4.48 -2.63
N GLN A 183 16.85 -5.81 -2.79
CA GLN A 183 17.41 -6.79 -1.86
C GLN A 183 16.91 -6.55 -0.41
N PHE A 184 15.73 -5.95 -0.28
CA PHE A 184 15.13 -5.56 0.99
C PHE A 184 13.65 -5.96 1.00
N ASP A 185 13.22 -6.66 2.04
CA ASP A 185 11.84 -7.13 2.19
C ASP A 185 10.98 -6.06 2.85
N GLY A 186 10.51 -5.08 2.08
CA GLY A 186 9.71 -3.97 2.60
C GLY A 186 8.40 -4.43 3.24
N ALA A 187 7.66 -5.32 2.55
CA ALA A 187 6.41 -5.86 3.06
C ALA A 187 6.61 -6.68 4.34
N GLY A 188 7.65 -7.53 4.38
CA GLY A 188 8.01 -8.29 5.56
C GLY A 188 8.40 -7.38 6.74
N ALA A 189 9.22 -6.36 6.53
CA ALA A 189 9.61 -5.40 7.57
C ALA A 189 8.39 -4.63 8.11
N GLY A 190 7.51 -4.16 7.22
CA GLY A 190 6.28 -3.48 7.59
C GLY A 190 5.34 -4.35 8.42
N LEU A 191 5.04 -5.56 7.95
CA LEU A 191 4.16 -6.48 8.65
C LEU A 191 4.76 -6.95 9.98
N GLN A 192 6.07 -7.26 10.04
CA GLN A 192 6.69 -7.63 11.30
C GLN A 192 6.64 -6.51 12.33
N THR A 193 6.81 -5.25 11.91
CA THR A 193 6.66 -4.10 12.81
C THR A 193 5.23 -4.00 13.34
N ILE A 194 4.23 -3.99 12.45
CA ILE A 194 2.80 -3.90 12.80
C ILE A 194 2.42 -4.95 13.87
N TYR A 195 2.88 -6.19 13.67
CA TYR A 195 2.58 -7.30 14.57
C TYR A 195 3.64 -7.52 15.65
N ASN A 196 4.51 -6.53 15.91
CA ASN A 196 5.53 -6.52 16.95
C ASN A 196 6.40 -7.80 16.98
N ASN A 197 6.93 -8.16 15.81
CA ASN A 197 7.79 -9.32 15.56
C ASN A 197 7.18 -10.68 15.93
N LYS A 198 5.85 -10.78 15.98
CA LYS A 198 5.13 -12.02 16.33
C LYS A 198 4.76 -12.87 15.11
N LEU A 199 4.98 -12.41 13.88
CA LEU A 199 4.71 -13.21 12.71
C LEU A 199 5.79 -14.27 12.52
N THR A 200 5.38 -15.48 12.13
CA THR A 200 6.31 -16.49 11.65
C THR A 200 6.93 -16.05 10.34
N ALA A 201 8.10 -16.60 10.01
CA ALA A 201 8.73 -16.38 8.71
C ALA A 201 7.75 -16.69 7.55
N PRO A 202 7.80 -15.92 6.45
CA PRO A 202 6.96 -16.18 5.29
C PRO A 202 7.27 -17.56 4.70
N VAL A 203 6.27 -18.15 4.04
CA VAL A 203 6.48 -19.35 3.23
C VAL A 203 7.43 -19.03 2.06
N SER A 204 8.08 -20.05 1.49
CA SER A 204 8.94 -19.81 0.34
C SER A 204 8.13 -19.27 -0.84
N THR A 205 8.76 -18.50 -1.72
CA THR A 205 8.09 -17.98 -2.93
C THR A 205 7.61 -19.10 -3.85
N SER A 206 8.25 -20.28 -3.83
CA SER A 206 7.79 -21.49 -4.52
C SER A 206 6.51 -22.07 -3.93
N ASP A 207 6.17 -21.75 -2.68
CA ASP A 207 4.95 -22.19 -2.00
C ASP A 207 3.82 -21.15 -2.12
N TYR A 208 4.06 -20.02 -2.81
CA TYR A 208 3.01 -19.02 -3.09
C TYR A 208 1.90 -19.66 -3.93
N ASN A 209 0.68 -19.68 -3.38
CA ASN A 209 -0.48 -20.23 -4.07
C ASN A 209 -1.20 -19.13 -4.85
N THR A 210 -0.91 -19.03 -6.15
CA THR A 210 -1.57 -18.07 -7.05
C THR A 210 -3.10 -18.22 -7.09
N SER A 211 -3.64 -19.41 -6.79
CA SER A 211 -5.10 -19.63 -6.75
C SER A 211 -5.78 -18.98 -5.54
N ASN A 212 -5.01 -18.49 -4.57
CA ASN A 212 -5.53 -17.74 -3.42
C ASN A 212 -5.56 -16.23 -3.66
N LEU A 213 -5.06 -15.73 -4.81
CA LEU A 213 -5.22 -14.34 -5.22
C LEU A 213 -6.51 -14.19 -6.04
N PHE A 214 -7.52 -13.58 -5.44
CA PHE A 214 -8.82 -13.37 -6.05
C PHE A 214 -8.94 -11.93 -6.55
N SER A 215 -9.62 -11.75 -7.68
CA SER A 215 -10.17 -10.46 -8.10
C SER A 215 -11.59 -10.32 -7.58
N PHE A 216 -11.96 -9.16 -7.04
CA PHE A 216 -13.32 -8.90 -6.53
C PHE A 216 -13.92 -7.62 -7.10
N ASP A 217 -15.25 -7.56 -7.13
CA ASP A 217 -16.02 -6.40 -7.60
C ASP A 217 -16.12 -5.34 -6.48
N GLN A 218 -15.61 -4.13 -6.74
CA GLN A 218 -15.65 -3.00 -5.82
C GLN A 218 -16.91 -2.16 -5.98
N THR A 219 -17.65 -2.30 -7.08
CA THR A 219 -18.81 -1.46 -7.41
C THR A 219 -19.89 -1.44 -6.32
N PRO A 220 -20.17 -2.53 -5.56
CA PRO A 220 -21.17 -2.49 -4.49
C PRO A 220 -20.76 -1.61 -3.30
N TYR A 221 -19.46 -1.30 -3.14
CA TYR A 221 -18.91 -0.54 -2.01
C TYR A 221 -18.64 0.94 -2.36
N ILE A 222 -18.72 1.30 -3.64
CA ILE A 222 -18.48 2.66 -4.11
C ILE A 222 -19.80 3.45 -4.05
N THR A 223 -19.93 4.29 -3.03
CA THR A 223 -21.12 5.12 -2.80
C THR A 223 -21.15 6.40 -3.63
N SER A 224 -20.01 6.78 -4.23
CA SER A 224 -19.85 8.00 -5.02
C SER A 224 -18.93 7.77 -6.21
N LYS A 225 -19.34 8.25 -7.39
CA LYS A 225 -18.51 8.24 -8.61
C LYS A 225 -17.33 9.20 -8.53
N GLN A 226 -17.30 10.10 -7.54
CA GLN A 226 -16.16 10.99 -7.26
C GLN A 226 -15.04 10.29 -6.46
N SER A 227 -15.27 9.06 -5.98
CA SER A 227 -14.27 8.28 -5.23
C SER A 227 -12.98 8.00 -6.02
N SER A 228 -13.05 7.99 -7.36
CA SER A 228 -11.93 7.63 -8.25
C SER A 228 -11.34 6.23 -7.98
N ILE A 229 -12.12 5.35 -7.34
CA ILE A 229 -11.79 3.94 -7.09
C ILE A 229 -12.23 3.12 -8.32
N GLY A 230 -11.37 2.23 -8.81
CA GLY A 230 -11.69 1.35 -9.94
C GLY A 230 -12.75 0.30 -9.60
N ASP A 231 -13.38 -0.31 -10.60
CA ASP A 231 -14.46 -1.29 -10.38
C ASP A 231 -13.95 -2.64 -9.84
N GLN A 232 -12.64 -2.90 -9.94
CA GLN A 232 -12.01 -4.17 -9.56
C GLN A 232 -10.93 -3.98 -8.50
N GLY A 233 -10.93 -4.87 -7.50
CA GLY A 233 -9.87 -5.00 -6.50
C GLY A 233 -9.24 -6.40 -6.52
N TYR A 234 -8.16 -6.58 -5.75
CA TYR A 234 -7.53 -7.87 -5.52
C TYR A 234 -7.43 -8.16 -4.03
N ILE A 235 -7.62 -9.43 -3.65
CA ILE A 235 -7.47 -9.91 -2.29
C ILE A 235 -6.77 -11.26 -2.30
N TYR A 236 -5.70 -11.39 -1.51
CA TYR A 236 -5.08 -12.68 -1.24
C TYR A 236 -5.71 -13.27 0.01
N ILE A 237 -6.39 -14.42 -0.11
CA ILE A 237 -7.04 -15.09 1.03
C ILE A 237 -6.34 -16.43 1.25
N PRO A 238 -5.50 -16.56 2.29
CA PRO A 238 -4.87 -17.83 2.63
C PRO A 238 -5.92 -18.94 2.78
N THR A 239 -5.59 -20.16 2.34
CA THR A 239 -6.52 -21.30 2.36
C THR A 239 -7.17 -21.53 3.73
N ALA A 240 -6.43 -21.28 4.82
CA ALA A 240 -6.95 -21.38 6.19
C ALA A 240 -8.10 -20.38 6.46
N CYS A 241 -7.99 -19.15 5.95
CA CYS A 241 -8.97 -18.06 6.16
C CYS A 241 -10.20 -18.18 5.26
N GLN A 242 -10.13 -18.93 4.15
CA GLN A 242 -11.20 -18.99 3.14
C GLN A 242 -12.54 -19.52 3.67
N SER A 243 -12.51 -20.38 4.69
CA SER A 243 -13.75 -20.92 5.27
C SER A 243 -14.51 -19.94 6.16
N GLY A 244 -13.90 -18.82 6.57
CA GLY A 244 -14.46 -17.87 7.53
C GLY A 244 -14.60 -18.39 8.97
N ASN A 245 -14.25 -19.65 9.24
CA ASN A 245 -14.43 -20.28 10.54
C ASN A 245 -13.29 -20.02 11.54
N ILE A 246 -12.17 -19.49 11.07
CA ILE A 246 -11.05 -19.07 11.91
C ILE A 246 -10.93 -17.55 11.87
N ALA A 247 -10.49 -16.96 12.97
CA ALA A 247 -10.15 -15.54 13.00
C ALA A 247 -8.84 -15.32 12.23
N CYS A 248 -8.83 -14.35 11.32
CA CYS A 248 -7.64 -13.90 10.60
C CYS A 248 -7.49 -12.39 10.74
N SER A 249 -6.26 -11.89 10.64
CA SER A 249 -6.04 -10.45 10.52
C SER A 249 -6.20 -10.02 9.05
N LEU A 250 -6.66 -8.80 8.83
CA LEU A 250 -6.77 -8.17 7.52
C LEU A 250 -5.69 -7.10 7.38
N HIS A 251 -4.96 -7.12 6.28
CA HIS A 251 -4.05 -6.03 5.90
C HIS A 251 -4.48 -5.45 4.56
N VAL A 252 -4.66 -4.13 4.50
CA VAL A 252 -5.03 -3.42 3.26
C VAL A 252 -3.81 -2.66 2.74
N SER A 253 -3.32 -3.02 1.56
CA SER A 253 -2.19 -2.34 0.90
C SER A 253 -2.67 -1.48 -0.27
N PHE A 254 -2.44 -0.18 -0.18
CA PHE A 254 -2.84 0.82 -1.18
C PHE A 254 -1.70 1.08 -2.16
N HIS A 255 -1.93 0.81 -3.45
CA HIS A 255 -0.97 1.14 -4.50
C HIS A 255 -0.79 2.66 -4.65
N GLY A 256 0.36 3.07 -5.18
CA GLY A 256 0.68 4.47 -5.43
C GLY A 256 0.14 5.01 -6.76
N CYS A 257 0.54 6.25 -7.07
CA CYS A 257 0.26 6.88 -8.35
C CYS A 257 0.81 6.02 -9.50
N LYS A 258 0.07 5.91 -10.60
CA LYS A 258 0.45 5.12 -11.80
C LYS A 258 0.69 3.62 -11.51
N GLN A 259 0.12 3.09 -10.42
CA GLN A 259 0.15 1.66 -10.08
C GLN A 259 -1.24 1.00 -10.08
N ASN A 260 -2.25 1.68 -10.64
CA ASN A 260 -3.59 1.14 -10.84
C ASN A 260 -3.61 0.04 -11.91
N ILE A 261 -4.71 -0.72 -11.95
CA ILE A 261 -4.90 -1.88 -12.83
C ILE A 261 -4.68 -1.53 -14.31
N GLU A 262 -5.16 -0.37 -14.76
CA GLU A 262 -5.02 0.07 -16.15
C GLU A 262 -3.56 0.38 -16.53
N THR A 263 -2.71 0.68 -15.55
CA THR A 263 -1.30 1.07 -15.78
C THR A 263 -0.34 -0.12 -15.67
N ILE A 264 -0.49 -0.95 -14.62
CA ILE A 264 0.46 -2.05 -14.35
C ILE A 264 -0.22 -3.41 -14.13
N GLY A 265 -1.51 -3.54 -14.43
CA GLY A 265 -2.25 -4.77 -14.18
C GLY A 265 -2.33 -5.11 -12.69
N ASN A 266 -2.12 -6.38 -12.36
CA ASN A 266 -2.13 -6.87 -10.97
C ASN A 266 -0.73 -6.94 -10.34
N LEU A 267 0.28 -6.29 -10.93
CA LEU A 267 1.67 -6.42 -10.47
C LEU A 267 1.83 -5.99 -9.01
N TYR A 268 1.17 -4.91 -8.58
CA TYR A 268 1.17 -4.52 -7.17
C TYR A 268 0.62 -5.66 -6.29
N ALA A 269 -0.63 -6.09 -6.52
CA ALA A 269 -1.25 -7.14 -5.72
C ALA A 269 -0.56 -8.52 -5.73
N SER A 270 0.23 -8.83 -6.77
CA SER A 270 0.88 -10.13 -6.94
C SER A 270 2.36 -10.14 -6.56
N SER A 271 2.98 -8.97 -6.36
CA SER A 271 4.44 -8.85 -6.26
C SER A 271 4.92 -7.92 -5.14
N THR A 272 4.03 -7.41 -4.29
CA THR A 272 4.34 -6.56 -3.14
C THR A 272 3.73 -7.10 -1.86
#